data_AF-A0A496YQU4-F1
#
_entry.id   AF-A0A496YQU4-F1
#
_cell.length_a   1.000
_cell.length_b   1.000
_cell.length_c   1.000
_cell.angle_alpha   90.00
_cell.angle_beta   90.00
_cell.angle_gamma   90.00
#
_symmetry.space_group_name_H-M   'P 1'
#
loop_
_entity.id
_entity.type
_entity.pdbx_description
1 polymer ?
#
loop_
_entity_poly.entity_id
_entity_poly.type
_entity_poly.pdbx_seq_one_letter_code
_entity_poly.pdbx_strand_id
1 'polypeptide(L)'
;MPRPKIDRTKLYQMLKRGKSQREIAQVFGVSEGAISKAKKELNVAVVKNVALDNAHRVVDKKLDAIEQLQKINREANRLLDELEASPELELKIMAEIRGQLRLQLEIFQTLWDLKAAEEFQREVLEAIGEVSPKVRNAIISRLNQKRAIRTAIKSN
;
A
#
# COMPACT_ATOMS: atom_id res chain seq x y z
N MET A 1 -2.45 -6.75 34.77
CA MET A 1 -3.07 -5.52 34.22
C MET A 1 -4.58 -5.70 34.18
N PRO A 2 -5.39 -4.71 34.61
CA PRO A 2 -6.84 -4.80 34.52
C PRO A 2 -7.26 -4.90 33.04
N ARG A 3 -8.20 -5.81 32.73
CA ARG A 3 -8.73 -5.95 31.36
C ARG A 3 -9.44 -4.65 30.95
N PRO A 4 -9.19 -4.12 29.75
CA PRO A 4 -9.87 -2.91 29.29
C PRO A 4 -11.38 -3.15 29.23
N LYS A 5 -12.17 -2.20 29.76
CA LYS A 5 -13.65 -2.28 29.76
C LYS A 5 -14.27 -2.33 28.36
N ILE A 6 -13.55 -1.89 27.34
CA ILE A 6 -13.99 -1.88 25.94
C ILE A 6 -13.18 -2.90 25.15
N ASP A 7 -13.83 -3.96 24.70
CA ASP A 7 -13.27 -4.91 23.74
C ASP A 7 -13.28 -4.29 22.33
N ARG A 8 -12.09 -4.09 21.77
CA ARG A 8 -11.89 -3.44 20.46
C ARG A 8 -12.47 -4.25 19.29
N THR A 9 -12.43 -5.58 19.37
CA THR A 9 -12.96 -6.47 18.33
C THR A 9 -14.48 -6.41 18.32
N LYS A 10 -15.09 -6.49 19.50
CA LYS A 10 -16.55 -6.38 19.66
C LYS A 10 -17.05 -4.98 19.30
N LEU A 11 -16.31 -3.92 19.66
CA LEU A 11 -16.58 -2.55 19.26
C LEU A 11 -16.61 -2.40 17.73
N TYR A 12 -15.60 -2.93 17.03
CA TYR A 12 -15.54 -2.91 15.56
C TYR A 12 -16.75 -3.62 14.93
N GLN A 13 -17.10 -4.82 15.43
CA GLN A 13 -18.24 -5.59 14.92
C GLN A 13 -19.58 -4.83 15.09
N MET A 14 -19.80 -4.19 16.24
CA MET A 14 -21.02 -3.42 16.49
C MET A 14 -21.10 -2.17 15.61
N LEU A 15 -19.98 -1.45 15.43
CA LEU A 15 -19.90 -0.31 14.51
C LEU A 15 -20.18 -0.73 13.05
N LYS A 16 -19.66 -1.88 12.62
CA LYS A 16 -19.90 -2.44 11.28
C LYS A 16 -21.37 -2.82 11.06
N ARG A 17 -22.07 -3.24 12.11
CA ARG A 17 -23.53 -3.51 12.10
C ARG A 17 -24.39 -2.25 12.20
N GLY A 18 -23.79 -1.06 12.15
CA GLY A 18 -24.53 0.21 12.15
C GLY A 18 -25.07 0.64 13.51
N LYS A 19 -24.64 0.02 14.62
CA LYS A 19 -25.10 0.37 15.96
C LYS A 19 -24.67 1.79 16.36
N SER A 20 -25.56 2.50 17.03
CA SER A 20 -25.31 3.84 17.56
C SER A 20 -24.34 3.82 18.74
N GLN A 21 -23.65 4.94 18.98
CA GLN A 21 -22.71 5.05 20.11
C GLN A 21 -23.40 4.85 21.46
N ARG A 22 -24.67 5.26 21.57
CA ARG A 22 -25.52 5.05 22.75
C ARG A 22 -25.81 3.57 23.02
N GLU A 23 -26.20 2.82 21.99
CA GLU A 23 -26.40 1.36 22.12
C GLU A 23 -25.11 0.64 22.50
N ILE A 24 -23.99 1.06 21.89
CA ILE A 24 -22.67 0.48 22.18
C ILE A 24 -22.25 0.80 23.62
N ALA A 25 -22.47 2.03 24.08
CA ALA A 25 -22.17 2.48 25.43
C ALA A 25 -22.94 1.66 26.49
N GLN A 26 -24.23 1.38 26.24
CA GLN A 26 -25.04 0.51 27.09
C GLN A 26 -24.49 -0.92 27.15
N VAL A 27 -24.08 -1.49 26.01
CA VAL A 27 -23.52 -2.86 25.95
C VAL A 27 -22.20 -2.98 26.70
N PHE A 28 -21.36 -1.95 26.68
CA PHE A 28 -20.07 -1.94 27.38
C PHE A 28 -20.15 -1.38 28.81
N GLY A 29 -21.30 -0.87 29.25
CA GLY A 29 -21.46 -0.25 30.57
C GLY A 29 -20.56 0.98 30.77
N VAL A 30 -20.35 1.77 29.72
CA VAL A 30 -19.50 2.97 29.72
C VAL A 30 -20.24 4.18 29.17
N SER A 31 -19.66 5.37 29.28
CA SER A 31 -20.24 6.57 28.68
C SER A 31 -20.09 6.59 27.15
N GLU A 32 -20.98 7.32 26.47
CA GLU A 32 -20.86 7.56 25.02
C GLU A 32 -19.53 8.25 24.66
N GLY A 33 -19.03 9.12 25.54
CA GLY A 33 -17.71 9.74 25.40
C GLY A 33 -16.56 8.72 25.38
N ALA A 34 -16.64 7.66 26.19
CA ALA A 34 -15.65 6.58 26.18
C ALA A 34 -15.70 5.78 24.87
N ILE A 35 -16.90 5.54 24.31
CA ILE A 35 -17.07 4.90 23.00
C ILE A 35 -16.53 5.79 21.87
N SER A 36 -16.79 7.10 21.92
CA SER A 36 -16.26 8.07 20.97
C SER A 36 -14.73 8.09 20.96
N LYS A 37 -14.10 8.09 22.14
CA LYS A 37 -12.64 7.98 22.28
C LYS A 37 -12.11 6.65 21.75
N ALA A 38 -12.70 5.52 22.15
CA ALA A 38 -12.28 4.20 21.71
C ALA A 38 -12.43 4.00 20.19
N LYS A 39 -13.48 4.56 19.57
CA LYS A 39 -13.66 4.56 18.11
C LYS A 39 -12.56 5.35 17.38
N LYS A 40 -12.16 6.51 17.91
CA LYS A 40 -11.05 7.30 17.36
C LYS A 40 -9.73 6.52 17.45
N GLU A 41 -9.43 5.94 18.61
CA GLU A 41 -8.22 5.12 18.82
C GLU A 41 -8.19 3.88 17.92
N LEU A 42 -9.33 3.19 17.76
CA LEU A 42 -9.47 2.03 16.87
C LEU A 42 -9.15 2.40 15.41
N ASN A 43 -9.70 3.52 14.91
CA ASN A 43 -9.41 3.99 13.55
C ASN A 43 -7.94 4.37 13.37
N VAL A 44 -7.32 5.04 14.35
CA VAL A 44 -5.89 5.39 14.30
C VAL A 44 -5.02 4.14 14.24
N ALA A 45 -5.32 3.12 15.04
CA ALA A 45 -4.57 1.86 15.06
C ALA A 45 -4.71 1.09 13.74
N VAL A 46 -5.92 1.01 13.18
CA VAL A 46 -6.17 0.31 11.90
C VAL A 46 -5.47 1.02 10.74
N VAL A 47 -5.52 2.36 10.68
CA VAL A 47 -4.85 3.14 9.63
C VAL A 47 -3.33 2.96 9.71
N LYS A 48 -2.74 2.98 10.91
CA LYS A 48 -1.30 2.74 11.09
C LYS A 48 -0.88 1.34 10.62
N ASN A 49 -1.62 0.30 11.00
CA ASN A 49 -1.29 -1.07 10.58
C ASN A 49 -1.42 -1.26 9.06
N VAL A 50 -2.51 -0.77 8.44
CA VAL A 50 -2.70 -0.90 6.98
C VAL A 50 -1.65 -0.10 6.21
N ALA A 51 -1.27 1.08 6.69
CA ALA A 51 -0.20 1.87 6.07
C ALA A 51 1.17 1.19 6.19
N LEU A 52 1.50 0.63 7.36
CA LEU A 52 2.76 -0.07 7.61
C LEU A 52 2.86 -1.39 6.83
N ASP A 53 1.80 -2.20 6.77
CA ASP A 53 1.80 -3.49 6.07
C ASP A 53 1.93 -3.33 4.54
N ASN A 54 1.30 -2.30 3.98
CA ASN A 54 1.41 -2.03 2.54
C ASN A 54 2.78 -1.45 2.17
N ALA A 55 3.37 -0.60 3.04
CA ALA A 55 4.68 -0.01 2.81
C ALA A 55 5.80 -1.07 2.80
N HIS A 56 5.83 -1.98 3.77
CA HIS A 56 6.86 -3.02 3.84
C HIS A 56 6.76 -4.02 2.68
N ARG A 57 5.56 -4.51 2.35
CA ARG A 57 5.38 -5.47 1.25
C ARG A 57 5.73 -4.93 -0.13
N VAL A 58 5.59 -3.61 -0.32
CA VAL A 58 5.90 -2.96 -1.59
C VAL A 58 7.38 -2.60 -1.68
N VAL A 59 8.06 -2.34 -0.56
CA VAL A 59 9.51 -2.06 -0.54
C VAL A 59 10.34 -3.35 -0.59
N ASP A 60 9.96 -4.41 0.13
CA ASP A 60 10.71 -5.68 0.13
C ASP A 60 10.68 -6.36 -1.24
N LYS A 61 9.55 -6.33 -1.94
CA LYS A 61 9.44 -6.83 -3.32
C LYS A 61 10.26 -6.03 -4.34
N LYS A 62 10.69 -4.80 -4.01
CA LYS A 62 11.48 -3.93 -4.90
C LYS A 62 12.99 -4.24 -4.84
N LEU A 63 13.50 -4.63 -3.66
CA LEU A 63 14.91 -5.01 -3.49
C LEU A 63 15.22 -6.33 -4.23
N ASP A 64 14.34 -7.32 -4.12
CA ASP A 64 14.46 -8.60 -4.83
C ASP A 64 14.48 -8.44 -6.36
N ALA A 65 13.71 -7.50 -6.89
CA ALA A 65 13.65 -7.25 -8.32
C ALA A 65 14.98 -6.67 -8.85
N ILE A 66 15.66 -5.82 -8.08
CA ILE A 66 16.96 -5.24 -8.46
C ILE A 66 18.04 -6.33 -8.53
N GLU A 67 18.08 -7.22 -7.53
CA GLU A 67 19.03 -8.33 -7.51
C GLU A 67 18.78 -9.33 -8.65
N GLN A 68 17.51 -9.65 -8.91
CA GLN A 68 17.12 -10.47 -10.06
C GLN A 68 17.54 -9.85 -11.39
N LEU A 69 17.37 -8.54 -11.55
CA LEU A 69 17.73 -7.84 -12.78
C LEU A 69 19.25 -7.80 -13.00
N GLN A 70 20.03 -7.55 -11.96
CA GLN A 70 21.49 -7.67 -12.05
C GLN A 70 21.93 -9.09 -12.38
N LYS A 71 21.22 -10.09 -11.84
CA LYS A 71 21.49 -11.51 -12.14
C LYS A 71 21.21 -11.84 -13.60
N ILE A 72 20.06 -11.42 -14.13
CA ILE A 72 19.70 -11.61 -15.55
C ILE A 72 20.72 -10.93 -16.47
N ASN A 73 21.12 -9.70 -16.15
CA ASN A 73 22.10 -8.97 -16.96
C ASN A 73 23.48 -9.65 -16.95
N ARG A 74 23.95 -10.08 -15.77
CA ARG A 74 25.21 -10.85 -15.67
C ARG A 74 25.15 -12.14 -16.47
N GLU A 75 24.04 -12.86 -16.38
CA GLU A 75 23.85 -14.11 -17.11
C GLU A 75 23.78 -13.89 -18.63
N ALA A 76 23.12 -12.82 -19.08
CA ALA A 76 23.05 -12.47 -20.49
C ALA A 76 24.43 -12.11 -21.07
N ASN A 77 25.28 -11.40 -20.31
CA ASN A 77 26.65 -11.12 -20.72
C ASN A 77 27.52 -12.40 -20.70
N ARG A 78 27.36 -13.26 -19.69
CA ARG A 78 28.07 -14.56 -19.65
C ARG A 78 27.74 -15.42 -20.87
N LEU A 79 26.45 -15.50 -21.23
CA LEU A 79 25.99 -16.24 -22.40
C LEU A 79 26.49 -15.64 -23.73
N LEU A 80 26.72 -14.33 -23.78
CA LEU A 80 27.37 -13.66 -24.90
C LEU A 80 28.85 -14.04 -25.01
N ASP A 81 29.58 -14.01 -23.89
CA ASP A 81 31.01 -14.35 -23.84
C ASP A 81 31.28 -15.83 -24.17
N GLU A 82 30.33 -16.72 -23.87
CA GLU A 82 30.39 -18.16 -24.20
C GLU A 82 29.96 -18.49 -25.63
N LEU A 83 29.39 -17.52 -26.35
CA LEU A 83 28.91 -17.71 -27.70
C LEU A 83 30.07 -17.54 -28.70
N GLU A 84 30.67 -18.63 -29.17
CA GLU A 84 31.46 -18.62 -30.41
C GLU A 84 30.50 -18.45 -31.62
N ALA A 85 30.03 -17.22 -31.85
CA ALA A 85 29.04 -16.93 -32.90
C ALA A 85 29.46 -15.77 -33.81
N SER A 86 28.79 -15.69 -34.97
CA SER A 86 29.05 -14.62 -35.93
C SER A 86 28.80 -13.25 -35.30
N PRO A 87 29.57 -12.22 -35.70
CA PRO A 87 29.40 -10.85 -35.21
C PRO A 87 27.97 -10.30 -35.33
N GLU A 88 27.17 -10.77 -36.30
CA GLU A 88 25.77 -10.34 -36.42
C GLU A 88 24.86 -10.90 -35.33
N LEU A 89 25.14 -12.09 -34.80
CA LEU A 89 24.34 -12.68 -33.72
C LEU A 89 24.66 -11.99 -32.39
N GLU A 90 25.93 -11.70 -32.12
CA GLU A 90 26.37 -10.88 -30.98
C GLU A 90 25.70 -9.50 -30.98
N LEU A 91 25.71 -8.81 -32.13
CA LEU A 91 25.08 -7.49 -32.25
C LEU A 91 23.57 -7.53 -31.97
N LYS A 92 22.87 -8.58 -32.42
CA LYS A 92 21.44 -8.77 -32.15
C LYS A 92 21.16 -9.03 -30.68
N ILE A 93 21.97 -9.86 -30.03
CA ILE A 93 21.83 -10.15 -28.60
C ILE A 93 22.14 -8.89 -27.76
N MET A 94 23.20 -8.16 -28.11
CA MET A 94 23.53 -6.89 -27.47
C MET A 94 22.42 -5.84 -27.64
N ALA A 95 21.77 -5.80 -28.81
CA ALA A 95 20.63 -4.92 -29.04
C ALA A 95 19.42 -5.31 -28.17
N GLU A 96 19.13 -6.61 -28.04
CA GLU A 96 18.06 -7.12 -27.18
C GLU A 96 18.32 -6.83 -25.70
N ILE A 97 19.54 -7.08 -25.19
CA ILE A 97 19.94 -6.75 -23.82
C ILE A 97 19.76 -5.26 -23.54
N ARG A 98 20.16 -4.40 -24.48
CA ARG A 98 19.98 -2.94 -24.36
C ARG A 98 18.49 -2.55 -24.33
N GLY A 99 17.66 -3.21 -25.14
CA GLY A 99 16.21 -3.04 -25.13
C GLY A 99 15.60 -3.41 -23.78
N GLN A 100 16.01 -4.55 -23.23
CA GLN A 100 15.56 -5.00 -21.90
C GLN A 100 16.00 -4.05 -20.78
N LEU A 101 17.25 -3.58 -20.80
CA LEU A 101 17.74 -2.58 -19.83
C LEU A 101 16.95 -1.27 -19.91
N ARG A 102 16.60 -0.82 -21.11
CA ARG A 102 15.79 0.40 -21.29
C ARG A 102 14.38 0.23 -20.74
N LEU A 103 13.71 -0.88 -21.08
CA LEU A 103 12.37 -1.18 -20.55
C LEU A 103 12.40 -1.25 -19.01
N GLN A 104 13.46 -1.81 -18.44
CA GLN A 104 13.66 -1.86 -16.99
C GLN A 104 13.82 -0.45 -16.39
N LEU A 105 14.60 0.44 -17.00
CA LEU A 105 14.74 1.85 -16.57
C LEU A 105 13.40 2.59 -16.59
N GLU A 106 12.57 2.37 -17.61
CA GLU A 106 11.23 2.98 -17.71
C GLU A 106 10.30 2.48 -16.60
N ILE A 107 10.34 1.17 -16.31
CA ILE A 107 9.63 0.59 -15.16
C ILE A 107 10.13 1.22 -13.85
N PHE A 108 11.44 1.39 -13.68
CA PHE A 108 12.02 2.03 -12.50
C PHE A 108 11.56 3.47 -12.31
N GLN A 109 11.59 4.30 -13.35
CA GLN A 109 11.12 5.68 -13.29
C GLN A 109 9.64 5.75 -12.90
N THR A 110 8.82 4.92 -13.53
CA THR A 110 7.38 4.84 -13.20
C THR A 110 7.14 4.44 -11.74
N LEU A 111 7.94 3.51 -11.21
CA LEU A 111 7.84 3.08 -9.81
C LEU A 111 8.36 4.13 -8.82
N TRP A 112 9.37 4.91 -9.20
CA TRP A 112 9.86 6.04 -8.42
C TRP A 112 8.80 7.15 -8.34
N ASP A 113 8.19 7.49 -9.47
CA ASP A 113 7.10 8.47 -9.53
C ASP A 113 5.91 8.04 -8.67
N LEU A 114 5.59 6.74 -8.66
CA LEU A 114 4.56 6.19 -7.78
C LEU A 114 4.93 6.33 -6.30
N LYS A 115 6.20 6.17 -5.92
CA LYS A 115 6.69 6.38 -4.55
C LYS A 115 6.61 7.86 -4.16
N ALA A 116 7.04 8.75 -5.04
CA ALA A 116 6.94 10.20 -4.80
C ALA A 116 5.47 10.63 -4.64
N ALA A 117 4.56 10.08 -5.46
CA ALA A 117 3.13 10.32 -5.33
C ALA A 117 2.56 9.77 -4.01
N GLU A 118 3.04 8.61 -3.54
CA GLU A 118 2.65 8.04 -2.24
C GLU A 118 3.13 8.91 -1.08
N GLU A 119 4.38 9.35 -1.09
CA GLU A 119 4.96 10.23 -0.07
C GLU A 119 4.20 11.56 0.01
N PHE A 120 3.94 12.16 -1.15
CA PHE A 120 3.11 13.37 -1.24
C PHE A 120 1.70 13.13 -0.72
N GLN A 121 1.06 12.02 -1.11
CA GLN A 121 -0.29 11.69 -0.66
C GLN A 121 -0.36 11.50 0.86
N ARG A 122 0.67 10.87 1.45
CA ARG A 122 0.79 10.70 2.90
C ARG A 122 0.87 12.05 3.60
N GLU A 123 1.79 12.90 3.17
CA GLU A 123 2.01 14.22 3.75
C GLU A 123 0.74 15.09 3.68
N VAL A 124 0.06 15.11 2.53
CA VAL A 124 -1.20 15.85 2.35
C VAL A 124 -2.29 15.31 3.27
N LEU A 125 -2.44 13.99 3.40
CA LEU A 125 -3.45 13.40 4.28
C LEU A 125 -3.11 13.64 5.76
N GLU A 126 -1.84 13.67 6.14
CA GLU A 126 -1.40 14.05 7.49
C GLU A 126 -1.72 15.51 7.78
N ALA A 127 -1.30 16.44 6.94
CA ALA A 127 -1.59 17.87 7.09
C ALA A 127 -3.10 18.16 7.16
N ILE A 128 -3.91 17.55 6.28
CA ILE A 128 -5.38 17.67 6.36
C ILE A 128 -5.90 17.04 7.66
N GLY A 129 -5.31 15.94 8.10
CA GLY A 129 -5.65 15.27 9.35
C GLY A 129 -5.40 16.12 10.60
N GLU A 130 -4.33 16.91 10.59
CA GLU A 130 -3.97 17.83 11.67
C GLU A 130 -5.00 18.97 11.80
N VAL A 131 -5.42 19.54 10.66
CA VAL A 131 -6.43 20.62 10.64
C VAL A 131 -7.84 20.09 10.84
N SER A 132 -8.18 18.96 10.20
CA SER A 132 -9.52 18.38 10.23
C SER A 132 -9.52 16.87 9.97
N PRO A 133 -9.53 16.06 11.05
CA PRO A 133 -9.65 14.60 10.93
C PRO A 133 -10.92 14.15 10.20
N LYS A 134 -12.00 14.94 10.30
CA LYS A 134 -13.28 14.67 9.64
C LYS A 134 -13.14 14.74 8.11
N VAL A 135 -12.44 15.75 7.60
CA VAL A 135 -12.22 15.93 6.16
C VAL A 135 -11.32 14.81 5.62
N ARG A 136 -10.21 14.50 6.30
CA ARG A 136 -9.33 13.38 5.94
C ARG A 136 -10.09 12.07 5.80
N ASN A 137 -10.92 11.73 6.80
CA ASN A 137 -11.68 10.48 6.80
C ASN A 137 -12.75 10.44 5.69
N ALA A 138 -13.39 11.57 5.39
CA ALA A 138 -14.34 11.67 4.28
C ALA A 138 -13.65 11.45 2.93
N ILE A 139 -12.45 12.01 2.73
CA ILE A 139 -11.62 11.80 1.54
C ILE A 139 -11.27 10.31 1.39
N ILE A 140 -10.76 9.67 2.43
CA ILE A 140 -10.41 8.23 2.43
C ILE A 140 -11.64 7.37 2.08
N SER A 141 -12.80 7.67 2.68
CA SER A 141 -14.04 6.93 2.42
C SER A 141 -14.47 7.02 0.95
N ARG A 142 -14.41 8.22 0.36
CA ARG A 142 -14.75 8.43 -1.06
C ARG A 142 -13.78 7.72 -1.99
N LEU A 143 -12.48 7.72 -1.68
CA LEU A 143 -11.46 6.99 -2.44
C LEU A 143 -11.72 5.48 -2.44
N ASN A 144 -12.05 4.91 -1.28
CA ASN A 144 -12.35 3.49 -1.15
C ASN A 144 -13.64 3.10 -1.91
N GLN A 145 -14.68 3.92 -1.87
CA GLN A 145 -15.88 3.71 -2.68
C GLN A 145 -15.56 3.69 -4.19
N LYS A 146 -14.80 4.67 -4.68
CA LYS A 146 -14.40 4.69 -6.11
C LYS A 146 -13.58 3.47 -6.51
N ARG A 147 -12.65 3.01 -5.65
CA ARG A 147 -11.87 1.79 -5.90
C ARG A 147 -12.74 0.54 -5.96
N ALA A 148 -13.67 0.37 -5.02
CA ALA A 148 -14.58 -0.77 -5.00
C ALA A 148 -15.42 -0.87 -6.30
N ILE A 149 -15.92 0.27 -6.79
CA ILE A 149 -16.64 0.35 -8.07
C ILE A 149 -15.75 -0.08 -9.24
N ARG A 150 -14.51 0.42 -9.29
CA ARG A 150 -13.57 0.09 -10.38
C ARG A 150 -13.20 -1.39 -10.40
N THR A 151 -13.04 -2.02 -9.22
CA THR A 151 -12.74 -3.45 -9.11
C THR A 151 -13.94 -4.31 -9.51
N ALA A 152 -15.16 -3.90 -9.13
CA ALA A 152 -16.39 -4.59 -9.53
C ALA A 152 -16.60 -4.58 -11.06
N ILE A 153 -16.30 -3.45 -11.72
CA ILE A 153 -16.41 -3.33 -13.19
C ILE A 153 -15.34 -4.17 -13.92
N LYS A 154 -14.13 -4.32 -13.36
CA LYS A 154 -13.06 -5.14 -13.94
C LYS A 154 -13.22 -6.66 -13.74
N SER A 155 -14.13 -7.07 -12.86
CA SER A 155 -14.35 -8.48 -12.52
C SER A 155 -15.55 -9.09 -13.25
N ASN A 156 -16.19 -8.30 -14.13
CA ASN A 156 -17.20 -8.72 -15.11
C ASN A 156 -16.60 -8.61 -16.52
#